data_AF-B5AQ75-F1
#
_entry.id   AF-B5AQ75-F1
#
_cell.length_a   1.000
_cell.length_b   1.000
_cell.length_c   1.000
_cell.angle_alpha   90.00
_cell.angle_beta   90.00
_cell.angle_gamma   90.00
#
_symmetry.space_group_name_H-M   'P 1'
#
loop_
_entity.id
_entity.type
_entity.pdbx_description
1 polymer ?
#
loop_
_entity_poly.entity_id
_entity_poly.type
_entity_poly.pdbx_seq_one_letter_code
_entity_poly.pdbx_strand_id
1 'polypeptide(L)' 'CPQIIPRCQWRAKAHQGTPIPLSIPLQFLYVHHTYEPSSPCLTFPNCSRDMRAMQRFHQEDRGWEDIGY' A
#
# COMPACT_ATOMS: atom_id res chain seq x y z
N CYS A 1 5.45 -19.66 -5.86
CA CYS A 1 4.79 -18.34 -5.73
C CYS A 1 5.38 -17.62 -4.52
N PRO A 2 5.74 -16.33 -4.62
CA PRO A 2 6.25 -15.58 -3.47
C PRO A 2 5.16 -15.39 -2.40
N GLN A 3 5.57 -15.25 -1.14
CA GLN A 3 4.66 -15.01 -0.02
C GLN A 3 4.12 -13.57 -0.08
N ILE A 4 2.80 -13.41 -0.18
CA ILE A 4 2.12 -12.11 -0.07
C ILE A 4 1.79 -11.86 1.41
N ILE A 5 2.16 -10.68 1.92
CA ILE A 5 1.81 -10.23 3.28
C ILE A 5 0.44 -9.51 3.24
N PRO A 6 -0.66 -10.12 3.71
CA PRO A 6 -1.97 -9.48 3.70
C PRO A 6 -2.05 -8.26 4.62
N ARG A 7 -3.05 -7.41 4.34
CA ARG A 7 -3.37 -6.17 5.09
C ARG A 7 -3.35 -6.32 6.60
N CYS A 8 -3.95 -7.40 7.11
CA CYS A 8 -4.03 -7.67 8.54
C CYS A 8 -2.65 -7.85 9.19
N GLN A 9 -1.67 -8.42 8.48
CA GLN A 9 -0.34 -8.68 9.03
C GLN A 9 0.46 -7.38 9.20
N TRP A 10 0.42 -6.45 8.24
CA TRP A 10 1.09 -5.15 8.36
C TRP A 10 0.25 -4.07 9.06
N ARG A 11 -0.92 -4.46 9.59
CA ARG A 11 -1.86 -3.59 10.35
C ARG A 11 -2.33 -2.40 9.53
N ALA A 12 -2.77 -2.66 8.30
CA ALA A 12 -3.42 -1.67 7.46
C ALA A 12 -4.66 -1.09 8.14
N LYS A 13 -4.88 0.21 7.99
CA LYS A 13 -6.19 0.85 8.21
C LYS A 13 -7.20 0.31 7.18
N ALA A 14 -8.48 0.37 7.49
CA ALA A 14 -9.53 0.06 6.51
C ALA A 14 -9.44 1.04 5.33
N HIS A 15 -9.87 0.60 4.13
CA HIS A 15 -10.12 1.53 3.04
C HIS A 15 -11.28 2.46 3.42
N GLN A 16 -11.30 3.65 2.84
CA GLN A 16 -12.45 4.55 2.87
C GLN A 16 -13.29 4.29 1.62
N GLY A 17 -14.59 4.57 1.67
CA GLY A 17 -15.45 4.40 0.49
C GLY A 17 -15.70 2.94 0.10
N THR A 18 -16.03 2.73 -1.17
CA THR A 18 -16.35 1.41 -1.73
C THR A 18 -15.33 1.04 -2.80
N PRO A 19 -14.53 -0.03 -2.60
CA PRO A 19 -13.53 -0.45 -3.59
C PRO A 19 -14.17 -0.76 -4.94
N ILE A 20 -13.57 -0.23 -6.01
CA ILE A 20 -13.97 -0.54 -7.38
C ILE A 20 -13.24 -1.82 -7.83
N PRO A 21 -13.95 -2.92 -8.17
CA PRO A 21 -13.31 -4.14 -8.63
C PRO A 21 -12.62 -3.95 -9.99
N LEU A 22 -11.43 -4.52 -10.14
CA LEU A 22 -10.72 -4.53 -11.42
C LEU A 22 -11.33 -5.55 -12.39
N SER A 23 -11.41 -5.19 -13.67
CA SER A 23 -11.76 -6.13 -14.74
C SER A 23 -10.54 -6.95 -15.13
N ILE A 24 -10.65 -8.27 -15.02
CA ILE A 24 -9.57 -9.22 -15.31
C ILE A 24 -9.73 -9.83 -16.72
N PRO A 25 -8.62 -10.15 -17.43
CA PRO A 25 -7.22 -10.01 -17.02
C PRO A 25 -6.68 -8.59 -17.18
N LEU A 26 -5.72 -8.21 -16.33
CA LEU A 26 -4.99 -6.95 -16.46
C LEU A 26 -3.96 -7.06 -17.59
N GLN A 27 -3.90 -6.03 -18.44
CA GLN A 27 -3.00 -5.97 -19.62
C GLN A 27 -1.70 -5.19 -19.38
N PHE A 28 -1.64 -4.42 -18.29
CA PHE A 28 -0.53 -3.53 -17.99
C PHE A 28 -0.07 -3.72 -16.55
N LEU A 29 1.25 -3.63 -16.34
CA LEU A 29 1.91 -3.58 -15.04
C LEU A 29 2.73 -2.29 -14.99
N TYR A 30 2.43 -1.43 -14.02
CA TYR A 30 3.17 -0.19 -13.80
C TYR A 30 4.09 -0.37 -12.60
N VAL A 31 5.38 -0.10 -12.80
CA VAL A 31 6.39 -0.21 -11.73
C VAL A 31 6.62 1.17 -11.14
N HIS A 32 6.37 1.30 -9.85
CA HIS A 32 6.58 2.52 -9.08
C HIS A 32 7.68 2.31 -8.03
N HIS A 33 8.42 3.37 -7.72
CA HIS A 33 9.21 3.46 -6.49
C HIS A 33 8.45 4.34 -5.49
N THR A 34 8.70 4.13 -4.20
CA THR A 34 8.18 4.98 -3.13
C THR A 34 9.13 6.18 -2.97
N TYR A 35 8.61 7.41 -3.00
CA TYR A 35 9.44 8.61 -2.80
C TYR A 35 9.76 8.81 -1.32
N GLU A 36 8.73 8.85 -0.48
CA GLU A 36 8.83 8.90 0.98
C GLU A 36 8.03 7.73 1.58
N PRO A 37 8.62 6.91 2.47
CA PRO A 37 10.02 6.92 2.90
C PRO A 37 10.99 6.52 1.79
N SER A 38 12.13 7.23 1.70
CA SER A 38 13.10 7.10 0.59
C SER A 38 14.14 6.00 0.77
N SER A 39 14.38 5.59 2.02
CA SER A 39 15.32 4.51 2.33
C SER A 39 14.62 3.16 2.30
N PRO A 40 15.25 2.10 1.76
CA PRO A 40 14.65 0.78 1.74
C PRO A 40 14.49 0.25 3.17
N CYS A 41 13.32 -0.32 3.44
CA CYS A 41 13.10 -1.11 4.64
C CYS A 41 13.57 -2.55 4.40
N LEU A 42 14.25 -3.17 5.38
CA LEU A 42 14.84 -4.51 5.24
C LEU A 42 14.32 -5.52 6.27
N THR A 43 13.45 -5.09 7.18
CA THR A 43 12.87 -5.93 8.22
C THR A 43 11.36 -5.73 8.25
N PHE A 44 10.62 -6.77 8.59
CA PHE A 44 9.16 -6.69 8.67
C PHE A 44 8.65 -5.55 9.59
N PRO A 45 9.23 -5.31 10.79
CA PRO A 45 8.83 -4.18 11.62
C PRO A 45 9.00 -2.82 10.93
N ASN A 46 10.15 -2.60 10.26
CA ASN A 46 10.43 -1.36 9.54
C ASN A 46 9.51 -1.21 8.32
N CYS A 47 9.39 -2.25 7.50
CA CYS A 47 8.54 -2.22 6.31
C CYS A 47 7.08 -2.01 6.65
N SER A 48 6.56 -2.71 7.65
CA SER A 48 5.16 -2.52 8.05
C SER A 48 4.90 -1.11 8.60
N ARG A 49 5.87 -0.51 9.30
CA ARG A 49 5.79 0.89 9.75
C ARG A 49 5.73 1.85 8.55
N ASP A 50 6.60 1.64 7.58
CA ASP A 50 6.72 2.49 6.39
C ASP A 50 5.45 2.41 5.51
N MET A 51 4.89 1.20 5.37
CA MET A 51 3.59 0.97 4.72
C MET A 51 2.45 1.72 5.42
N ARG A 52 2.41 1.69 6.76
CA ARG A 52 1.41 2.45 7.53
C ARG A 52 1.59 3.97 7.39
N ALA A 53 2.83 4.46 7.36
CA ALA A 53 3.12 5.88 7.17
C ALA A 53 2.62 6.37 5.80
N MET A 54 2.88 5.60 4.75
CA MET A 54 2.41 5.89 3.40
C MET A 54 0.89 5.79 3.27
N GLN A 55 0.27 4.77 3.88
CA GLN A 55 -1.19 4.65 3.90
C GLN A 55 -1.83 5.87 4.59
N ARG A 56 -1.29 6.27 5.74
CA ARG A 56 -1.74 7.46 6.47
C ARG A 56 -1.64 8.70 5.58
N PHE A 57 -0.51 8.90 4.91
CA PHE A 57 -0.33 10.05 4.01
C PHE A 57 -1.35 10.06 2.86
N HIS A 58 -1.56 8.93 2.20
CA HIS A 58 -2.54 8.83 1.13
C HIS A 58 -3.96 9.10 1.63
N GLN A 59 -4.35 8.52 2.76
CA GLN A 59 -5.71 8.62 3.28
C GLN A 59 -6.03 9.96 3.98
N GLU A 60 -5.11 10.48 4.80
CA GLU A 60 -5.36 11.63 5.67
C GLU A 60 -4.91 12.94 5.02
N ASP A 61 -3.77 12.94 4.31
CA ASP A 61 -3.22 14.15 3.71
C ASP A 61 -3.68 14.34 2.25
N ARG A 62 -3.84 13.25 1.48
CA ARG A 62 -4.32 13.32 0.08
C ARG A 62 -5.80 12.99 -0.11
N GLY A 63 -6.48 12.52 0.92
CA GLY A 63 -7.91 12.13 0.85
C GLY A 63 -8.19 10.94 -0.07
N TRP A 64 -7.20 10.08 -0.32
CA TRP A 64 -7.40 8.86 -1.10
C TRP A 64 -8.15 7.81 -0.28
N GLU A 65 -8.85 6.92 -0.96
CA GLU A 65 -9.59 5.84 -0.30
C GLU A 65 -8.66 4.83 0.37
N ASP A 66 -7.45 4.63 -0.14
CA ASP A 66 -6.44 3.74 0.43
C ASP A 66 -5.03 4.14 -0.04
N ILE A 67 -4.06 3.30 0.27
CA ILE A 67 -2.69 3.42 -0.22
C ILE A 67 -2.63 3.22 -1.75
N GLY A 68 -2.07 4.20 -2.48
CA GLY A 68 -1.92 4.12 -3.93
C GLY A 68 -0.54 3.64 -4.36
N TYR A 69 -0.48 2.35 -4.67
CA TYR A 69 0.53 1.66 -5.46
C TYR A 69 -0.13 0.49 -6.20
#